data_AF-A0A7J4NWA6-F1
#
_entry.id   AF-A0A7J4NWA6-F1
#
_cell.length_a   1.000
_cell.length_b   1.000
_cell.length_c   1.000
_cell.angle_alpha   90.00
_cell.angle_beta   90.00
_cell.angle_gamma   90.00
#
_symmetry.space_group_name_H-M   'P 1'
#
loop_
_entity.id
_entity.type
_entity.pdbx_description
1 polymer ?
#
loop_
_entity_poly.entity_id
_entity_poly.type
_entity_poly.pdbx_seq_one_letter_code
_entity_poly.pdbx_strand_id
1 'polypeptide(L)' 'MRRNDKKVWIRDMAAQRMVRLFDLAEVSFDDDPGLSKRYVSLARRIGMRHRVRLPPHLKRKVCKRCGAYLVPGTSCR' A
#
# COMPACT_ATOMS: atom_id res chain seq x y z
N MET A 1 5.70 -26.06 12.40
CA MET A 1 4.77 -24.90 12.36
C MET A 1 3.42 -25.38 11.87
N ARG A 2 2.31 -25.07 12.57
CA ARG A 2 0.98 -25.51 12.12
C ARG A 2 0.61 -24.74 10.85
N ARG A 3 -0.22 -25.34 9.98
CA ARG A 3 -0.63 -24.72 8.69
C ARG A 3 -1.28 -23.34 8.87
N ASN A 4 -1.98 -23.13 9.99
CA ASN A 4 -2.60 -21.84 10.33
C ASN A 4 -1.56 -20.77 10.70
N ASP A 5 -0.53 -21.10 11.48
CA ASP A 5 0.52 -20.15 11.89
C ASP A 5 1.27 -19.61 10.66
N LYS A 6 1.55 -20.48 9.68
CA LYS A 6 2.15 -20.08 8.39
C LYS A 6 1.30 -19.05 7.66
N LYS A 7 -0.02 -19.26 7.65
CA LYS A 7 -0.98 -18.37 6.97
C LYS A 7 -1.07 -17.02 7.66
N VAL A 8 -1.07 -17.00 8.99
CA VAL A 8 -1.06 -15.76 9.78
C VAL A 8 0.23 -14.98 9.52
N TRP A 9 1.39 -15.64 9.59
CA TRP A 9 2.68 -15.02 9.34
C TRP A 9 2.81 -14.43 7.92
N ILE A 10 2.34 -15.14 6.89
CA ILE A 10 2.33 -14.62 5.51
C ILE A 10 1.46 -13.37 5.38
N ARG A 11 0.31 -13.32 6.07
CA ARG A 11 -0.59 -12.16 6.03
C ARG A 11 0.03 -10.97 6.74
N ASP A 12 0.71 -11.18 7.85
CA ASP A 12 1.42 -10.16 8.60
C ASP A 12 2.58 -9.57 7.77
N MET A 13 3.44 -10.44 7.21
CA MET A 13 4.49 -10.04 6.26
C MET A 13 3.94 -9.23 5.08
N ALA A 14 2.81 -9.63 4.51
CA ALA A 14 2.17 -8.89 3.43
C ALA A 14 1.66 -7.51 3.90
N ALA A 15 1.12 -7.41 5.11
CA ALA A 15 0.70 -6.13 5.69
C ALA A 15 1.89 -5.17 5.89
N GLN A 16 2.98 -5.67 6.46
CA GLN A 16 4.21 -4.89 6.67
C GLN A 16 4.80 -4.41 5.34
N ARG A 17 4.86 -5.29 4.33
CA ARG A 17 5.32 -4.89 2.98
C ARG A 17 4.44 -3.83 2.35
N MET A 18 3.13 -3.90 2.53
CA MET A 18 2.23 -2.86 2.04
C MET A 18 2.51 -1.53 2.72
N VAL A 19 2.71 -1.49 4.04
CA VAL A 19 3.08 -0.26 4.76
C VAL A 19 4.38 0.31 4.20
N ARG A 20 5.42 -0.51 4.06
CA ARG A 20 6.72 -0.04 3.55
C ARG A 20 6.64 0.54 2.14
N LEU A 21 5.82 -0.05 1.27
CA LEU A 21 5.59 0.49 -0.08
C LEU A 21 4.88 1.84 -0.05
N PHE A 22 4.01 2.06 0.93
CA PHE A 22 3.37 3.36 1.11
C PHE A 22 4.32 4.43 1.63
N ASP A 23 5.23 4.08 2.55
CA ASP A 23 6.27 5.00 3.01
C ASP A 23 7.16 5.44 1.83
N LEU A 24 7.54 4.49 0.97
CA LEU A 24 8.30 4.79 -0.24
C LEU A 24 7.50 5.64 -1.23
N ALA A 25 6.18 5.41 -1.34
CA ALA A 25 5.30 6.22 -2.18
C ALA A 25 5.16 7.65 -1.67
N GLU A 26 5.23 7.86 -0.36
CA GLU A 26 5.21 9.18 0.27
C GLU A 26 6.50 9.94 -0.02
N VAL A 27 7.65 9.31 0.21
CA VAL A 27 8.97 9.93 -0.04
C VAL A 27 9.18 10.22 -1.52
N SER A 28 8.76 9.33 -2.42
CA SER A 28 8.96 9.51 -3.85
C SER A 28 7.91 10.38 -4.53
N PHE A 29 6.90 10.87 -3.82
CA PHE A 29 5.79 11.60 -4.43
C PHE A 29 6.24 12.93 -5.04
N ASP A 30 7.11 13.66 -4.33
CA ASP A 30 7.57 14.98 -4.76
C ASP A 30 8.56 14.89 -5.93
N ASP A 31 9.41 13.85 -5.94
CA ASP A 31 10.41 13.64 -7.01
C ASP A 31 9.81 12.97 -8.26
N ASP A 32 9.03 11.90 -8.09
CA ASP A 32 8.42 11.14 -9.18
C ASP A 32 7.02 10.59 -8.79
N PRO A 33 5.95 11.35 -9.10
CA PRO A 33 4.57 10.92 -8.87
C PRO A 33 4.21 9.61 -9.57
N GLY A 34 4.85 9.29 -10.69
CA GLY A 34 4.66 8.04 -11.42
C GLY A 34 5.19 6.84 -10.65
N LEU A 35 6.36 6.99 -10.03
CA LEU A 35 6.98 5.99 -9.17
C LEU A 35 6.19 5.80 -7.87
N SER A 36 5.69 6.89 -7.28
CA SER A 36 4.76 6.83 -6.13
C SER A 36 3.50 6.02 -6.46
N LYS A 37 2.85 6.30 -7.60
CA LYS A 37 1.70 5.54 -8.08
C LYS A 37 2.04 4.06 -8.31
N ARG A 38 3.24 3.76 -8.79
CA ARG A 38 3.72 2.39 -9.00
C ARG A 38 3.83 1.64 -7.67
N TYR A 39 4.36 2.26 -6.61
CA TYR A 39 4.43 1.64 -5.29
C TYR A 39 3.04 1.36 -4.69
N VAL A 40 2.11 2.30 -4.80
CA VAL A 40 0.71 2.09 -4.39
C VAL A 40 0.08 0.92 -5.16
N SER A 41 0.34 0.81 -6.46
CA SER A 41 -0.15 -0.30 -7.27
C SER A 41 0.41 -1.66 -6.82
N LEU A 42 1.70 -1.71 -6.46
CA LEU A 42 2.35 -2.90 -5.93
C LEU A 42 1.74 -3.31 -4.58
N ALA A 43 1.53 -2.37 -3.68
CA ALA A 43 0.91 -2.63 -2.38
C ALA A 43 -0.49 -3.23 -2.55
N ARG A 44 -1.31 -2.68 -3.47
CA ARG A 44 -2.63 -3.24 -3.78
C ARG A 44 -2.55 -4.66 -4.35
N ARG A 45 -1.60 -4.95 -5.25
CA ARG A 45 -1.40 -6.30 -5.80
C ARG A 45 -1.02 -7.32 -4.72
N ILE A 46 -0.17 -6.94 -3.76
CA ILE A 46 0.18 -7.78 -2.61
C ILE A 46 -1.05 -8.06 -1.75
N GLY A 47 -1.82 -7.02 -1.42
CA GLY A 47 -3.07 -7.16 -0.67
C GLY A 47 -4.07 -8.11 -1.33
N MET A 48 -4.27 -7.99 -2.65
CA MET A 48 -5.13 -8.88 -3.43
C MET A 48 -4.62 -10.33 -3.41
N ARG A 49 -3.32 -10.54 -3.66
CA ARG A 49 -2.70 -11.88 -3.69
C ARG A 49 -2.84 -12.62 -2.35
N HIS A 50 -2.61 -11.94 -1.24
CA HIS A 50 -2.64 -12.54 0.09
C HIS A 50 -3.98 -12.37 0.83
N ARG A 51 -4.99 -11.81 0.14
CA ARG A 51 -6.31 -11.45 0.69
C ARG A 51 -6.20 -10.61 1.97
N VAL A 52 -5.21 -9.72 2.03
CA VAL A 52 -4.98 -8.80 3.15
C VAL A 52 -5.62 -7.46 2.79
N ARG A 53 -6.48 -6.98 3.69
CA ARG A 53 -7.11 -5.66 3.51
C ARG A 53 -6.05 -4.58 3.73
N LEU A 54 -6.13 -3.50 2.96
CA LEU A 54 -5.32 -2.32 3.26
C LEU A 54 -5.66 -1.82 4.67
N PRO A 55 -4.65 -1.55 5.51
CA PRO A 55 -4.84 -0.88 6.79
C PRO A 55 -5.66 0.42 6.62
N PRO A 56 -6.54 0.76 7.58
CA PRO A 56 -7.45 1.90 7.45
C PRO A 56 -6.75 3.24 7.17
N HIS A 57 -5.57 3.46 7.75
CA HIS A 57 -4.76 4.66 7.56
C HIS A 57 -4.23 4.77 6.11
N LEU A 58 -3.76 3.67 5.53
CA LEU A 58 -3.29 3.64 4.13
C LEU A 58 -4.44 3.73 3.12
N LYS A 59 -5.62 3.21 3.48
CA LYS A 59 -6.80 3.24 2.61
C LYS A 59 -7.28 4.66 2.30
N ARG A 60 -7.02 5.62 3.19
CA ARG A 60 -7.33 7.05 2.99
C ARG A 60 -6.27 7.78 2.16
N LYS A 61 -5.04 7.27 2.14
CA LYS A 61 -3.90 7.80 1.38
C LYS A 61 -3.88 7.36 -0.10
N VAL A 62 -4.96 6.77 -0.63
CA VAL A 62 -5.04 6.33 -2.03
C VAL A 62 -6.36 6.71 -2.66
N CYS A 63 -6.29 7.25 -3.88
CA CYS A 63 -7.47 7.44 -4.70
C CYS A 63 -8.01 6.09 -5.19
N LYS A 64 -9.26 5.78 -4.85
CA LYS A 64 -9.92 4.53 -5.26
C LYS A 64 -10.08 4.42 -6.78
N ARG A 65 -10.17 5.55 -7.49
CA ARG A 65 -10.38 5.62 -8.94
C ARG A 65 -9.07 5.51 -9.72
N CYS A 66 -8.12 6.42 -9.50
CA CYS A 66 -6.87 6.45 -10.28
C CYS A 66 -5.72 5.65 -9.64
N GLY A 67 -5.83 5.27 -8.38
CA GLY A 67 -4.79 4.54 -7.65
C GLY A 67 -3.56 5.38 -7.29
N ALA A 68 -3.63 6.71 -7.42
CA ALA A 68 -2.56 7.61 -7.00
C ALA A 68 -2.48 7.74 -5.47
N TYR A 69 -1.27 8.04 -4.97
CA TYR A 69 -1.04 8.44 -3.59
C TYR A 69 -1.65 9.82 -3.33
N LEU A 70 -2.37 9.94 -2.22
CA LEU A 70 -3.09 11.16 -1.85
C LEU A 70 -2.30 11.94 -0.80
N VAL A 71 -1.87 13.14 -1.17
CA VAL A 71 -1.20 14.12 -0.31
C VAL A 71 -2.14 15.32 -0.17
N PRO A 72 -2.65 15.61 1.04
CA PRO A 72 -3.46 16.79 1.29
C PRO A 72 -2.74 18.07 0.88
N GLY A 73 -3.40 18.93 0.12
CA GLY A 73 -2.82 20.19 -0.35
C GLY A 73 -2.06 20.10 -1.69
N THR A 74 -1.60 18.91 -2.08
CA THR A 74 -0.91 18.71 -3.37
C THR A 74 -1.76 17.91 -4.37
N SER A 75 -2.26 16.74 -3.99
CA SER A 75 -2.94 15.82 -4.92
C SER A 75 -4.40 15.53 -4.57
N CYS A 76 -4.84 15.91 -3.37
CA CYS A 76 -6.26 15.94 -2.99
C CYS A 76 -6.60 17.22 -2.22
N ARG A 77 -7.84 17.66 -2.41
CA ARG A 77 -8.47 18.78 -1.71
C ARG A 77 -9.70 18.28 -0.97
#